data_AF-A0AAD0RZA8-F1
#
_entry.id   AF-A0AAD0RZA8-F1
#
_cell.length_a   1.000
_cell.length_b   1.000
_cell.length_c   1.000
_cell.angle_alpha   90.00
_cell.angle_beta   90.00
_cell.angle_gamma   90.00
#
_symmetry.space_group_name_H-M   'P 1'
#
loop_
_entity.id
_entity.type
_entity.pdbx_description
1 polymer ?
#
loop_
_entity_poly.entity_id
_entity_poly.type
_entity_poly.pdbx_seq_one_letter_code
_entity_poly.pdbx_strand_id
1 'polypeptide(L)'
;MALDEIANQITDDEFALDTIQGERVIITSPIILGTAGSEWEGSPIFRRDYLLALLSHSIRHKVLNAADIDAALDLGAARNAACQACG
;
A
#
# COMPACT_ATOMS: atom_id res chain seq x y z
N MET A 1 13.75 10.60 -7.93
CA MET A 1 12.75 9.90 -8.75
C MET A 1 11.46 10.68 -8.69
N ALA A 2 10.85 10.92 -9.84
CA ALA A 2 9.52 11.49 -9.92
C ALA A 2 8.48 10.46 -9.40
N LEU A 3 7.35 10.93 -8.89
CA LEU A 3 6.25 10.07 -8.41
C LEU A 3 5.75 9.11 -9.51
N ASP A 4 5.79 9.55 -10.77
CA ASP A 4 5.41 8.74 -11.93
C ASP A 4 6.39 7.57 -12.19
N GLU A 5 7.68 7.73 -11.86
CA GLU A 5 8.66 6.64 -11.95
C GLU A 5 8.46 5.61 -10.84
N ILE A 6 8.02 6.05 -9.65
CA ILE A 6 7.69 5.19 -8.51
C ILE A 6 6.43 4.37 -8.81
N ALA A 7 5.43 4.99 -9.44
CA ALA A 7 4.17 4.32 -9.78
C ALA A 7 4.36 3.14 -10.74
N ASN A 8 5.42 3.14 -11.55
CA ASN A 8 5.72 2.07 -12.51
C ASN A 8 6.67 0.99 -11.95
N GLN A 9 6.93 0.98 -10.64
CA GLN A 9 7.77 -0.06 -10.03
C GLN A 9 7.09 -1.42 -9.93
N ILE A 10 5.76 -1.47 -9.94
CA ILE A 10 5.00 -2.71 -10.02
C ILE A 10 4.50 -2.82 -11.45
N THR A 11 5.09 -3.72 -12.21
CA THR A 11 4.70 -3.94 -13.60
C THR A 11 3.43 -4.79 -13.69
N ASP A 12 2.70 -4.72 -14.81
CA ASP A 12 1.44 -5.44 -15.00
C ASP A 12 1.56 -6.98 -14.86
N ASP A 13 2.79 -7.52 -14.97
CA ASP A 13 3.10 -8.94 -14.79
C ASP A 13 3.36 -9.31 -13.32
N GLU A 14 3.52 -8.33 -12.43
CA GLU A 14 3.83 -8.52 -11.01
C GLU A 14 2.59 -8.45 -10.10
N PHE A 15 1.42 -8.17 -10.67
CA PHE A 15 0.14 -8.20 -9.96
C PHE A 15 -0.99 -8.80 -10.79
N ALA A 16 -2.06 -9.19 -10.10
CA ALA A 16 -3.32 -9.61 -10.67
C ALA A 16 -4.48 -8.82 -10.03
N LEU A 17 -5.61 -8.78 -10.72
CA LEU A 17 -6.85 -8.21 -10.19
C LEU A 17 -7.87 -9.33 -10.04
N ASP A 18 -8.61 -9.31 -8.94
CA ASP A 18 -9.67 -10.28 -8.71
C ASP A 18 -10.82 -9.67 -7.90
N THR A 19 -11.84 -10.47 -7.63
CA THR A 19 -12.92 -10.16 -6.69
C THR A 19 -12.97 -11.25 -5.62
N ILE A 20 -12.67 -10.88 -4.38
CA ILE A 20 -12.73 -11.78 -3.23
C ILE A 20 -13.88 -11.33 -2.34
N GLN A 21 -14.82 -12.23 -2.04
CA GLN A 21 -16.00 -11.94 -1.21
C GLN A 21 -16.84 -10.73 -1.70
N GLY A 22 -16.83 -10.46 -3.01
CA GLY A 22 -17.55 -9.34 -3.60
C GLY A 22 -16.77 -8.02 -3.63
N GLU A 23 -15.58 -7.98 -3.07
CA GLU A 23 -14.71 -6.80 -3.08
C GLU A 23 -13.61 -6.94 -4.14
N ARG A 24 -13.37 -5.86 -4.89
CA ARG A 24 -12.31 -5.83 -5.89
C ARG A 24 -10.95 -5.72 -5.18
N VAL A 25 -10.00 -6.56 -5.56
CA VAL A 25 -8.68 -6.61 -4.91
C VAL A 25 -7.54 -6.51 -5.93
N ILE A 26 -6.39 -6.04 -5.47
CA ILE A 26 -5.11 -6.18 -6.15
C ILE A 26 -4.30 -7.27 -5.44
N ILE A 27 -3.90 -8.30 -6.17
CA ILE A 27 -3.10 -9.42 -5.67
C ILE A 27 -1.68 -9.20 -6.18
N THR A 28 -0.70 -9.13 -5.29
CA THR A 28 0.70 -8.88 -5.68
C THR A 28 1.53 -10.14 -5.48
N SER A 29 2.49 -10.37 -6.37
CA SER A 29 3.52 -11.40 -6.21
C SER A 29 4.42 -11.08 -4.99
N PRO A 30 5.04 -12.05 -4.30
CA PRO A 30 5.53 -11.83 -2.96
C PRO A 30 6.59 -10.74 -2.86
N ILE A 31 6.43 -10.05 -1.73
CA ILE A 31 7.04 -8.81 -1.30
C ILE A 31 8.55 -8.95 -1.20
N ILE A 32 9.26 -7.86 -1.49
CA ILE A 32 10.69 -7.69 -1.21
C ILE A 32 10.99 -8.28 0.17
N LEU A 33 11.84 -9.31 0.24
CA LEU A 33 12.18 -9.96 1.50
C LEU A 33 13.35 -9.25 2.17
N GLY A 34 13.38 -9.27 3.50
CA GLY A 34 14.55 -8.89 4.26
C GLY A 34 15.76 -9.71 3.85
N THR A 35 16.90 -9.02 3.68
CA THR A 35 18.12 -9.62 3.16
C THR A 35 18.74 -10.58 4.17
N ALA A 36 19.46 -11.58 3.66
CA ALA A 36 20.21 -12.51 4.50
C ALA A 36 21.18 -11.76 5.44
N GLY A 37 21.20 -12.15 6.71
CA GLY A 37 21.98 -11.53 7.77
C GLY A 37 21.38 -10.26 8.37
N SER A 38 20.19 -9.83 7.94
CA SER A 38 19.44 -8.74 8.61
C SER A 38 18.56 -9.27 9.73
N GLU A 39 18.21 -8.42 10.70
CA GLU A 39 17.26 -8.77 11.77
C GLU A 39 15.85 -9.13 11.22
N TRP A 40 15.56 -8.73 9.98
CA TRP A 40 14.29 -8.94 9.30
C TRP A 40 14.39 -9.99 8.18
N GLU A 41 15.45 -10.82 8.17
CA GLU A 41 15.68 -11.83 7.14
C GLU A 41 14.44 -12.69 6.89
N GLY A 42 14.06 -12.83 5.61
CA GLY A 42 12.89 -13.60 5.19
C GLY A 42 11.54 -12.95 5.50
N SER A 43 11.51 -11.79 6.17
CA SER A 43 10.27 -11.05 6.43
C SER A 43 9.86 -10.22 5.20
N PRO A 44 8.56 -10.09 4.92
CA PRO A 44 8.08 -9.19 3.87
C PRO A 44 8.29 -7.73 4.26
N ILE A 45 8.89 -6.95 3.36
CA ILE A 45 9.18 -5.52 3.55
C ILE A 45 8.32 -4.66 2.62
N PHE A 46 7.50 -3.80 3.21
CA PHE A 46 6.78 -2.75 2.49
C PHE A 46 7.56 -1.45 2.51
N ARG A 47 8.37 -1.23 1.48
CA ARG A 47 9.08 0.04 1.31
C ARG A 47 8.11 1.17 0.94
N ARG A 48 8.51 2.41 1.24
CA ARG A 48 7.72 3.61 0.92
C ARG A 48 7.35 3.68 -0.56
N ASP A 49 8.30 3.41 -1.46
CA ASP A 49 8.09 3.44 -2.90
C ASP A 49 7.09 2.38 -3.36
N TYR A 50 7.22 1.16 -2.85
CA TYR A 50 6.28 0.07 -3.10
C TYR A 50 4.86 0.39 -2.63
N LEU A 51 4.71 0.99 -1.44
CA LEU A 51 3.39 1.40 -0.93
C LEU A 51 2.74 2.48 -1.81
N LEU A 52 3.51 3.46 -2.30
CA LEU A 52 3.00 4.49 -3.20
C LEU A 52 2.61 3.90 -4.57
N ALA A 53 3.39 2.95 -5.08
CA ALA A 53 3.07 2.24 -6.31
C ALA A 53 1.76 1.44 -6.15
N LEU A 54 1.62 0.67 -5.07
CA LEU A 54 0.39 -0.08 -4.76
C LEU A 54 -0.83 0.83 -4.66
N LEU A 55 -0.71 2.00 -4.01
CA LEU A 55 -1.79 2.96 -3.89
C LEU A 55 -2.21 3.48 -5.27
N SER A 56 -1.23 3.83 -6.11
CA SER A 56 -1.46 4.31 -7.47
C SER A 56 -2.19 3.27 -8.34
N HIS A 57 -1.71 2.02 -8.33
CA HIS A 57 -2.37 0.91 -9.05
C HIS A 57 -3.78 0.64 -8.51
N SER A 58 -3.95 0.68 -7.19
CA SER A 58 -5.27 0.46 -6.56
C SER A 58 -6.30 1.50 -7.00
N ILE A 59 -5.90 2.77 -7.11
CA ILE A 59 -6.77 3.84 -7.65
C ILE A 59 -7.03 3.63 -9.15
N ARG A 60 -5.97 3.43 -9.94
CA ARG A 60 -6.06 3.23 -11.40
C ARG A 60 -7.03 2.09 -11.75
N HIS A 61 -6.96 1.00 -11.00
CA HIS A 61 -7.80 -0.17 -11.20
C HIS A 61 -9.08 -0.17 -10.35
N LYS A 62 -9.46 0.94 -9.72
CA LYS A 62 -10.72 1.10 -8.97
C LYS A 62 -10.89 0.04 -7.86
N VAL A 63 -9.79 -0.36 -7.23
CA VAL A 63 -9.76 -1.12 -5.98
C VAL A 63 -10.01 -0.17 -4.80
N LEU A 64 -9.48 1.05 -4.89
CA LEU A 64 -9.73 2.15 -3.95
C LEU A 64 -10.25 3.37 -4.69
N ASN A 65 -11.06 4.19 -4.03
CA ASN A 65 -11.32 5.57 -4.46
C ASN A 65 -10.45 6.54 -3.67
N ALA A 66 -10.12 7.68 -4.28
CA ALA A 66 -9.34 8.73 -3.59
C ALA A 66 -10.02 9.21 -2.30
N ALA A 67 -11.35 9.31 -2.30
CA ALA A 67 -12.13 9.67 -1.12
C ALA A 67 -11.97 8.69 0.05
N ASP A 68 -11.76 7.40 -0.23
CA ASP A 68 -11.56 6.38 0.80
C ASP A 68 -10.20 6.59 1.51
N ILE A 69 -9.21 7.10 0.78
CA ILE A 69 -7.89 7.43 1.32
C ILE A 69 -7.98 8.66 2.22
N ASP A 70 -8.63 9.73 1.75
CA ASP A 70 -8.82 10.95 2.54
C ASP A 70 -9.58 10.65 3.84
N ALA A 71 -10.66 9.86 3.76
CA ALA A 71 -11.39 9.41 4.94
C ALA A 71 -10.52 8.61 5.93
N ALA A 72 -9.67 7.71 5.42
CA ALA A 72 -8.74 6.95 6.25
C ALA A 72 -7.68 7.84 6.94
N LEU A 73 -7.19 8.88 6.24
CA LEU A 73 -6.25 9.85 6.80
C LEU A 73 -6.91 10.71 7.89
N ASP A 74 -8.14 11.17 7.67
CA ASP A 74 -8.92 11.93 8.63
C ASP A 74 -9.21 11.12 9.90
N LEU A 75 -9.61 9.86 9.74
CA LEU A 75 -9.78 8.91 10.85
C LEU A 75 -8.47 8.71 11.62
N GLY A 76 -7.35 8.55 10.93
CA GLY A 76 -6.03 8.43 11.55
C GLY A 76 -5.65 9.67 12.36
N ALA A 77 -5.87 10.86 11.80
CA ALA A 77 -5.60 12.14 12.45
C ALA A 77 -6.47 12.31 13.71
N ALA A 78 -7.76 12.00 13.63
CA ALA A 78 -8.69 12.07 14.76
C ALA A 78 -8.28 11.12 15.90
N ARG A 79 -7.85 9.89 15.58
CA ARG A 79 -7.37 8.92 16.57
C ARG A 79 -6.07 9.37 17.26
N ASN A 80 -5.16 9.98 16.49
CA ASN A 80 -3.92 10.54 17.06
C ASN A 80 -4.20 11.74 17.97
N ALA A 81 -5.14 12.62 17.60
CA ALA A 81 -5.57 13.73 18.44
C ALA A 81 -6.24 13.26 19.75
N ALA A 82 -7.09 12.22 19.67
CA ALA A 82 -7.71 11.61 20.85
C ALA A 82 -6.67 10.93 21.77
N CYS A 83 -5.63 10.33 21.20
CA CYS A 83 -4.55 9.73 21.98
C CYS A 83 -3.68 10.80 22.68
N GLN A 84 -3.45 11.96 22.05
CA GLN A 84 -2.72 13.07 22.63
C GLN A 84 -3.51 13.83 23.72
N ALA A 85 -4.84 13.81 23.68
CA ALA A 85 -5.70 14.43 24.70
C ALA A 85 -5.81 13.61 26.00
N CYS A 86 -5.32 12.37 26.01
CA CYS A 86 -5.32 11.47 27.18
C CYS A 86 -3.94 11.37 27.87
N GLY A 87 -2.96 12.18 27.44
CA GLY A 87 -1.59 12.23 27.98
C GLY A 87 -1.36 13.39 28.93
#